data_AF-A0A9E0PWJ6-F1
#
_entry.id   AF-A0A9E0PWJ6-F1
#
_cell.length_a   1.000
_cell.length_b   1.000
_cell.length_c   1.000
_cell.angle_alpha   90.00
_cell.angle_beta   90.00
_cell.angle_gamma   90.00
#
_symmetry.space_group_name_H-M   'P 1'
#
loop_
_entity.id
_entity.type
_entity.pdbx_description
1 polymer ?
#
loop_
_entity_poly.entity_id
_entity_poly.type
_entity_poly.pdbx_seq_one_letter_code
_entity_poly.pdbx_strand_id
1 'polypeptide(L)'
;MDTYSGMSTELTYEATATTGHSNNCHFCVRVYEGSRDCEYSWFLQNCSSCFGCVGLKDQEYCIFNVKYTKIEYFELLSKIKFKMLEDEEYGEFFPMYMSPFAYNDTVAYEYFPLTLEETEKQGMKWGETEDKNYKPTKLFSELPDDIDEVEDSVLKEIISCEHDGGCKHGCTKAFRITENELSFYKRRKIPLPRKCPNCRYYRRLEYRNPTTLRTAVCMCKGSELSNGVYKNTIIHEHGVSLCGKNIDTTMKENSGFLVYCENCYKKEVF
;
A
#
# COMPACT_ATOMS: atom_id res chain seq x y z
N MET A 1 -13.18 5.91 2.18
CA MET A 1 -12.54 5.71 0.86
C MET A 1 -12.59 7.02 0.10
N ASP A 2 -11.51 7.58 -0.43
CA ASP A 2 -10.74 7.26 -1.66
C ASP A 2 -11.45 7.62 -2.97
N THR A 3 -10.65 8.03 -3.95
CA THR A 3 -10.85 7.60 -5.33
C THR A 3 -9.50 7.15 -5.85
N TYR A 4 -9.43 5.89 -6.24
CA TYR A 4 -8.31 5.22 -6.91
C TYR A 4 -8.59 4.95 -8.43
N SER A 5 -9.63 5.61 -8.98
CA SER A 5 -9.78 6.19 -10.34
C SER A 5 -9.98 5.29 -11.60
N GLY A 6 -10.78 5.62 -12.64
CA GLY A 6 -11.64 6.78 -12.98
C GLY A 6 -11.50 7.25 -14.46
N MET A 7 -12.56 7.41 -15.28
CA MET A 7 -12.67 8.23 -16.55
C MET A 7 -13.93 7.87 -17.39
N SER A 8 -15.10 8.55 -17.42
CA SER A 8 -15.40 9.99 -17.60
C SER A 8 -16.59 10.45 -16.71
N THR A 9 -16.30 10.77 -15.45
CA THR A 9 -17.12 11.08 -14.24
C THR A 9 -18.05 12.32 -14.28
N GLU A 10 -19.11 12.39 -13.44
CA GLU A 10 -19.43 13.61 -12.65
C GLU A 10 -20.08 13.29 -11.26
N LEU A 11 -19.88 14.20 -10.30
CA LEU A 11 -20.19 14.28 -8.83
C LEU A 11 -20.06 13.00 -7.95
N THR A 12 -18.83 12.47 -7.89
CA THR A 12 -18.38 11.24 -7.18
C THR A 12 -18.33 11.28 -5.65
N TYR A 13 -18.77 10.21 -4.96
CA TYR A 13 -18.53 9.98 -3.53
C TYR A 13 -18.04 8.54 -3.23
N GLU A 14 -17.04 8.49 -2.34
CA GLU A 14 -16.19 7.38 -1.88
C GLU A 14 -16.00 6.19 -2.85
N ALA A 15 -15.16 6.34 -3.89
CA ALA A 15 -15.01 5.39 -5.00
C ALA A 15 -13.60 4.73 -5.16
N THR A 16 -13.43 3.68 -5.99
CA THR A 16 -12.08 3.08 -6.31
C THR A 16 -11.77 2.96 -7.79
N ALA A 17 -12.73 3.02 -8.72
CA ALA A 17 -12.56 3.34 -10.15
C ALA A 17 -13.90 3.28 -10.89
N THR A 18 -14.32 4.31 -11.63
CA THR A 18 -15.46 4.22 -12.57
C THR A 18 -15.15 4.92 -13.90
N THR A 19 -15.31 4.20 -15.02
CA THR A 19 -14.83 4.63 -16.35
C THR A 19 -15.89 4.41 -17.46
N GLY A 20 -15.85 5.19 -18.56
CA GLY A 20 -16.66 5.10 -19.78
C GLY A 20 -17.99 5.89 -19.82
N HIS A 21 -17.97 7.22 -19.60
CA HIS A 21 -19.10 8.20 -19.62
C HIS A 21 -20.08 8.17 -18.43
N SER A 22 -19.55 8.48 -17.25
CA SER A 22 -20.16 8.47 -15.91
C SER A 22 -20.83 9.81 -15.53
N ASN A 23 -21.88 9.79 -14.69
CA ASN A 23 -22.55 10.98 -14.16
C ASN A 23 -23.30 10.69 -12.81
N ASN A 24 -23.20 11.62 -11.84
CA ASN A 24 -23.64 11.71 -10.42
C ASN A 24 -23.40 10.49 -9.49
N CYS A 25 -22.14 10.15 -9.20
CA CYS A 25 -21.75 8.88 -8.55
C CYS A 25 -21.69 8.91 -7.00
N HIS A 26 -22.19 7.89 -6.28
CA HIS A 26 -22.02 7.78 -4.81
C HIS A 26 -21.75 6.33 -4.31
N PHE A 27 -20.75 6.16 -3.43
CA PHE A 27 -20.24 5.00 -2.66
C PHE A 27 -19.87 3.71 -3.42
N CYS A 28 -19.09 3.79 -4.53
CA CYS A 28 -18.85 2.65 -5.44
C CYS A 28 -17.38 2.33 -5.80
N VAL A 29 -17.02 1.02 -5.86
CA VAL A 29 -15.65 0.49 -6.13
C VAL A 29 -15.35 0.14 -7.59
N ARG A 30 -16.27 -0.42 -8.39
CA ARG A 30 -16.07 -0.66 -9.85
C ARG A 30 -17.39 -0.71 -10.62
N VAL A 31 -17.78 0.40 -11.21
CA VAL A 31 -18.95 0.53 -12.10
C VAL A 31 -18.41 0.83 -13.49
N TYR A 32 -18.74 -0.04 -14.44
CA TYR A 32 -18.19 -0.05 -15.80
C TYR A 32 -19.10 0.67 -16.80
N GLU A 33 -18.52 0.94 -17.96
CA GLU A 33 -19.06 1.70 -19.10
C GLU A 33 -20.59 1.59 -19.27
N GLY A 34 -21.23 2.75 -19.40
CA GLY A 34 -22.67 2.89 -19.64
C GLY A 34 -23.59 2.89 -18.41
N SER A 35 -23.05 2.75 -17.19
CA SER A 35 -23.90 2.71 -15.99
C SER A 35 -24.11 4.09 -15.34
N ARG A 36 -25.33 4.35 -14.81
CA ARG A 36 -25.73 5.63 -14.17
C ARG A 36 -26.64 5.42 -12.96
N ASP A 37 -26.67 6.33 -11.99
CA ASP A 37 -27.55 6.25 -10.81
C ASP A 37 -27.43 4.91 -10.05
N CYS A 38 -26.20 4.44 -9.85
CA CYS A 38 -25.90 3.19 -9.14
C CYS A 38 -25.17 3.50 -7.83
N GLU A 39 -25.73 3.11 -6.69
CA GLU A 39 -25.20 3.41 -5.34
C GLU A 39 -24.90 2.13 -4.57
N TYR A 40 -23.86 2.16 -3.72
CA TYR A 40 -23.42 1.02 -2.89
C TYR A 40 -23.32 -0.30 -3.69
N SER A 41 -22.85 -0.24 -4.94
CA SER A 41 -22.90 -1.35 -5.89
C SER A 41 -21.52 -1.72 -6.45
N TRP A 42 -21.35 -2.97 -6.86
CA TRP A 42 -20.05 -3.54 -7.26
C TRP A 42 -20.12 -4.35 -8.56
N PHE A 43 -19.23 -4.08 -9.53
CA PHE A 43 -19.12 -4.82 -10.80
C PHE A 43 -20.38 -4.75 -11.69
N LEU A 44 -20.98 -3.57 -11.81
CA LEU A 44 -22.11 -3.34 -12.73
C LEU A 44 -21.61 -2.92 -14.12
N GLN A 45 -22.31 -3.36 -15.17
CA GLN A 45 -22.05 -3.00 -16.56
C GLN A 45 -23.35 -2.56 -17.27
N ASN A 46 -23.36 -1.36 -17.87
CA ASN A 46 -24.52 -0.80 -18.57
C ASN A 46 -25.84 -0.87 -17.76
N CYS A 47 -25.79 -0.55 -16.46
CA CYS A 47 -26.96 -0.60 -15.57
C CYS A 47 -27.44 0.80 -15.17
N SER A 48 -28.73 0.96 -14.87
CA SER A 48 -29.24 2.25 -14.37
C SER A 48 -30.20 2.14 -13.19
N SER A 49 -30.19 3.10 -12.26
CA SER A 49 -31.07 3.08 -11.08
C SER A 49 -30.92 1.76 -10.28
N CYS A 50 -29.73 1.53 -9.72
CA CYS A 50 -29.43 0.34 -8.92
C CYS A 50 -28.92 0.71 -7.53
N PHE A 51 -29.29 -0.07 -6.50
CA PHE A 51 -28.84 0.14 -5.14
C PHE A 51 -28.39 -1.19 -4.50
N GLY A 52 -27.20 -1.22 -3.89
CA GLY A 52 -26.74 -2.43 -3.18
C GLY A 52 -26.52 -3.65 -4.08
N CYS A 53 -26.25 -3.45 -5.37
CA CYS A 53 -26.23 -4.53 -6.36
C CYS A 53 -24.80 -5.01 -6.67
N VAL A 54 -24.66 -6.28 -7.05
CA VAL A 54 -23.38 -6.90 -7.40
C VAL A 54 -23.47 -7.67 -8.71
N GLY A 55 -22.58 -7.39 -9.67
CA GLY A 55 -22.37 -8.24 -10.86
C GLY A 55 -23.48 -8.18 -11.92
N LEU A 56 -24.31 -7.13 -11.95
CA LEU A 56 -25.40 -7.01 -12.93
C LEU A 56 -24.92 -6.46 -14.28
N LYS A 57 -25.62 -6.86 -15.35
CA LYS A 57 -25.40 -6.39 -16.72
C LYS A 57 -26.72 -6.08 -17.42
N ASP A 58 -26.80 -4.93 -18.10
CA ASP A 58 -27.96 -4.49 -18.90
C ASP A 58 -29.28 -4.50 -18.09
N GLN A 59 -29.24 -4.03 -16.84
CA GLN A 59 -30.40 -3.98 -15.93
C GLN A 59 -30.75 -2.57 -15.47
N GLU A 60 -32.00 -2.41 -15.02
CA GLU A 60 -32.48 -1.19 -14.41
C GLU A 60 -33.49 -1.46 -13.30
N TYR A 61 -33.58 -0.51 -12.35
CA TYR A 61 -34.50 -0.54 -11.21
C TYR A 61 -34.29 -1.77 -10.31
N CYS A 62 -33.03 -1.96 -9.89
CA CYS A 62 -32.66 -3.08 -9.03
C CYS A 62 -32.26 -2.64 -7.62
N ILE A 63 -32.73 -3.35 -6.60
CA ILE A 63 -32.28 -3.20 -5.21
C ILE A 63 -31.84 -4.58 -4.72
N PHE A 64 -30.61 -4.71 -4.22
CA PHE A 64 -30.02 -5.98 -3.78
C PHE A 64 -30.16 -7.12 -4.81
N ASN A 65 -29.87 -6.83 -6.07
CA ASN A 65 -30.01 -7.73 -7.23
C ASN A 65 -31.45 -8.16 -7.59
N VAL A 66 -32.48 -7.57 -6.97
CA VAL A 66 -33.89 -7.84 -7.30
C VAL A 66 -34.44 -6.72 -8.16
N LYS A 67 -35.14 -7.07 -9.25
CA LYS A 67 -35.76 -6.10 -10.18
C LYS A 67 -37.15 -5.70 -9.70
N TYR A 68 -37.45 -4.42 -9.79
CA TYR A 68 -38.72 -3.82 -9.40
C TYR A 68 -39.33 -3.03 -10.56
N THR A 69 -40.62 -2.72 -10.46
CA THR A 69 -41.19 -1.65 -11.28
C THR A 69 -40.60 -0.30 -10.84
N LYS A 70 -40.66 0.70 -11.72
CA LYS A 70 -40.15 2.05 -11.43
C LYS A 70 -40.75 2.64 -10.16
N ILE A 71 -42.05 2.43 -9.92
CA ILE A 71 -42.76 2.97 -8.74
C ILE A 71 -42.28 2.27 -7.47
N GLU A 72 -42.29 0.94 -7.45
CA GLU A 72 -41.83 0.13 -6.32
C GLU A 72 -40.36 0.42 -5.97
N TYR A 73 -39.51 0.62 -6.98
CA TYR A 73 -38.11 0.99 -6.81
C TYR A 73 -37.96 2.28 -6.01
N PHE A 74 -38.61 3.38 -6.41
CA PHE A 74 -38.47 4.66 -5.72
C PHE A 74 -39.09 4.65 -4.32
N GLU A 75 -40.19 3.93 -4.12
CA GLU A 75 -40.81 3.77 -2.79
C GLU A 75 -39.90 3.00 -1.82
N LEU A 76 -39.30 1.89 -2.27
CA LEU A 76 -38.40 1.09 -1.45
C LEU A 76 -37.07 1.81 -1.21
N LEU A 77 -36.48 2.41 -2.24
CA LEU A 77 -35.25 3.17 -2.14
C LEU A 77 -35.36 4.29 -1.11
N SER A 78 -36.48 5.02 -1.09
CA SER A 78 -36.71 6.12 -0.15
C SER A 78 -36.71 5.64 1.30
N LYS A 79 -37.32 4.47 1.58
CA LYS A 79 -37.33 3.87 2.92
C LYS A 79 -35.93 3.45 3.37
N ILE A 80 -35.16 2.85 2.45
CA ILE A 80 -33.78 2.42 2.72
C ILE A 80 -32.90 3.64 3.03
N LYS A 81 -32.90 4.66 2.15
CA LYS A 81 -32.10 5.87 2.35
C LYS A 81 -32.46 6.63 3.62
N PHE A 82 -33.75 6.71 3.97
CA PHE A 82 -34.19 7.35 5.21
C PHE A 82 -33.62 6.64 6.44
N LYS A 83 -33.69 5.31 6.48
CA LYS A 83 -33.11 4.54 7.59
C LYS A 83 -31.60 4.73 7.69
N MET A 84 -30.89 4.67 6.56
CA MET A 84 -29.45 4.86 6.54
C MET A 84 -29.02 6.30 6.91
N LEU A 85 -29.86 7.30 6.65
CA LEU A 85 -29.63 8.67 7.13
C LEU A 85 -29.80 8.78 8.65
N GLU A 86 -30.79 8.09 9.24
CA GLU A 86 -30.95 8.01 10.70
C GLU A 86 -29.76 7.32 11.39
N ASP A 87 -29.14 6.35 10.71
CA ASP A 87 -27.97 5.61 11.21
C ASP A 87 -26.63 6.29 10.90
N GLU A 88 -26.64 7.46 10.24
CA GLU A 88 -25.43 8.17 9.79
C GLU A 88 -24.56 7.33 8.82
N GLU A 89 -25.15 6.36 8.12
CA GLU A 89 -24.46 5.47 7.16
C GLU A 89 -24.55 5.98 5.71
N TYR A 90 -25.66 6.63 5.36
CA TYR A 90 -25.85 7.19 4.03
C TYR A 90 -24.95 8.40 3.83
N GLY A 91 -23.95 8.30 2.95
CA GLY A 91 -22.90 9.33 2.88
C GLY A 91 -21.49 8.78 3.02
N GLU A 92 -21.37 7.67 3.74
CA GLU A 92 -20.07 7.06 4.06
C GLU A 92 -19.76 5.91 3.10
N PHE A 93 -18.48 5.61 2.94
CA PHE A 93 -18.09 4.38 2.27
C PHE A 93 -18.43 3.14 3.07
N PHE A 94 -18.28 2.00 2.38
CA PHE A 94 -18.33 0.71 3.04
C PHE A 94 -17.43 0.69 4.27
N PRO A 95 -17.99 0.33 5.43
CA PRO A 95 -17.24 0.29 6.68
C PRO A 95 -16.13 -0.76 6.60
N MET A 96 -15.04 -0.51 7.32
CA MET A 96 -13.81 -1.32 7.24
C MET A 96 -14.04 -2.82 7.56
N TYR A 97 -15.02 -3.15 8.40
CA TYR A 97 -15.36 -4.55 8.72
C TYR A 97 -15.90 -5.33 7.50
N MET A 98 -16.43 -4.62 6.49
CA MET A 98 -16.90 -5.24 5.23
C MET A 98 -15.76 -5.59 4.28
N SER A 99 -14.52 -5.17 4.56
CA SER A 99 -13.37 -5.56 3.75
C SER A 99 -13.29 -7.09 3.63
N PRO A 100 -13.16 -7.64 2.40
CA PRO A 100 -12.92 -9.07 2.22
C PRO A 100 -11.50 -9.48 2.58
N PHE A 101 -10.60 -8.51 2.80
CA PHE A 101 -9.20 -8.74 3.14
C PHE A 101 -8.89 -8.28 4.56
N ALA A 102 -8.01 -9.02 5.23
CA ALA A 102 -7.41 -8.59 6.48
C ALA A 102 -6.48 -7.38 6.26
N TYR A 103 -6.47 -6.45 7.21
CA TYR A 103 -5.77 -5.18 7.10
C TYR A 103 -4.28 -5.35 6.80
N ASN A 104 -3.60 -6.22 7.55
CA ASN A 104 -2.18 -6.54 7.43
C ASN A 104 -1.79 -7.25 6.13
N ASP A 105 -2.76 -7.78 5.38
CA ASP A 105 -2.55 -8.35 4.05
C ASP A 105 -2.81 -7.35 2.92
N THR A 106 -3.29 -6.15 3.25
CA THR A 106 -3.58 -5.10 2.27
C THR A 106 -2.41 -4.15 2.05
N VAL A 107 -2.42 -3.49 0.91
CA VAL A 107 -1.54 -2.35 0.62
C VAL A 107 -1.69 -1.22 1.65
N ALA A 108 -2.87 -1.07 2.28
CA ALA A 108 -3.07 -0.04 3.30
C ALA A 108 -2.11 -0.20 4.48
N TYR A 109 -1.86 -1.44 4.91
CA TYR A 109 -0.89 -1.73 5.98
C TYR A 109 0.55 -1.39 5.60
N GLU A 110 0.91 -1.50 4.31
CA GLU A 110 2.25 -1.11 3.84
C GLU A 110 2.50 0.39 3.96
N TYR A 111 1.47 1.21 3.72
CA TYR A 111 1.55 2.67 3.81
C TYR A 111 1.28 3.19 5.22
N PHE A 112 0.37 2.55 5.95
CA PHE A 112 -0.13 2.95 7.25
C PHE A 112 -0.08 1.74 8.20
N PRO A 113 1.11 1.32 8.63
CA PRO A 113 1.23 0.16 9.50
C PRO A 113 0.56 0.44 10.84
N LEU A 114 -0.45 -0.37 11.17
CA LEU A 114 -1.16 -0.36 12.46
C LEU A 114 -0.84 -1.62 13.26
N THR A 115 -0.91 -1.51 14.58
CA THR A 115 -0.87 -2.67 15.48
C THR A 115 -2.20 -3.41 15.48
N LEU A 116 -2.18 -4.68 15.91
CA LEU A 116 -3.39 -5.49 16.09
C LEU A 116 -4.43 -4.74 16.95
N GLU A 117 -4.00 -4.19 18.08
CA GLU A 117 -4.88 -3.44 18.99
C GLU A 117 -5.52 -2.21 18.31
N GLU A 118 -4.76 -1.47 17.50
CA GLU A 118 -5.28 -0.33 16.74
C GLU A 118 -6.26 -0.75 15.65
N THR A 119 -6.05 -1.91 15.01
CA THR A 119 -6.97 -2.44 14.00
C THR A 119 -8.28 -2.94 14.61
N GLU A 120 -8.23 -3.61 15.77
CA GLU A 120 -9.41 -4.12 16.47
C GLU A 120 -10.31 -2.97 16.94
N LYS A 121 -9.72 -1.88 17.47
CA LYS A 121 -10.46 -0.67 17.85
C LYS A 121 -11.22 -0.03 16.69
N GLN A 122 -10.78 -0.25 15.46
CA GLN A 122 -11.39 0.30 14.24
C GLN A 122 -12.27 -0.70 13.49
N GLY A 123 -12.55 -1.88 14.10
CA GLY A 123 -13.38 -2.92 13.48
C GLY A 123 -12.77 -3.57 12.24
N MET A 124 -11.45 -3.45 12.06
CA MET A 124 -10.73 -4.04 10.94
C MET A 124 -10.40 -5.50 11.22
N LYS A 125 -10.43 -6.34 10.17
CA LYS A 125 -9.99 -7.74 10.27
C LYS A 125 -8.47 -7.81 10.34
N TRP A 126 -7.93 -8.69 11.18
CA TRP A 126 -6.52 -9.04 11.20
C TRP A 126 -6.31 -10.47 10.70
N GLY A 127 -5.31 -10.65 9.85
CA GLY A 127 -4.99 -11.90 9.18
C GLY A 127 -4.02 -12.70 10.04
N GLU A 128 -4.40 -13.92 10.36
CA GLU A 128 -3.49 -14.87 11.01
C GLU A 128 -2.54 -15.47 9.96
N THR A 129 -1.26 -15.53 10.30
CA THR A 129 -0.31 -16.25 9.44
C THR A 129 -0.46 -17.73 9.70
N GLU A 130 -0.92 -18.49 8.70
CA GLU A 130 -0.89 -19.96 8.78
C GLU A 130 0.54 -20.45 8.97
N ASP A 131 0.76 -21.32 9.96
CA ASP A 131 2.05 -21.96 10.13
C ASP A 131 2.25 -23.01 9.05
N LYS A 132 2.97 -22.64 8.00
CA LYS A 132 3.33 -23.55 6.93
C LYS A 132 4.51 -24.39 7.40
N ASN A 133 4.23 -25.66 7.72
CA ASN A 133 5.21 -26.68 8.16
C ASN A 133 6.19 -27.10 7.06
N TYR A 134 6.78 -26.15 6.32
CA TYR A 134 7.86 -26.46 5.39
C TYR A 134 9.12 -26.79 6.18
N LYS A 135 9.67 -27.97 5.97
CA LYS A 135 10.99 -28.35 6.48
C LYS A 135 12.02 -27.91 5.43
N PRO A 136 12.87 -26.90 5.72
CA PRO A 136 13.94 -26.52 4.81
C PRO A 136 14.87 -27.71 4.58
N THR A 137 15.25 -27.94 3.32
CA THR A 137 16.26 -28.93 2.95
C THR A 137 17.66 -28.32 2.89
N LYS A 138 17.73 -26.98 2.77
CA LYS A 138 18.96 -26.20 2.75
C LYS A 138 18.82 -24.93 3.59
N LEU A 139 19.83 -24.60 4.38
CA LEU A 139 19.84 -23.36 5.15
C LEU A 139 20.26 -22.18 4.27
N PHE A 140 19.71 -21.00 4.54
CA PHE A 140 20.13 -19.78 3.85
C PHE A 140 21.63 -19.53 3.98
N SER A 141 22.26 -19.93 5.09
CA SER A 141 23.70 -19.75 5.35
C SER A 141 24.58 -20.69 4.53
N GLU A 142 24.02 -21.75 3.95
CA GLU A 142 24.75 -22.75 3.16
C GLU A 142 24.78 -22.43 1.66
N LEU A 143 24.06 -21.39 1.19
CA LEU A 143 24.20 -21.01 -0.22
C LEU A 143 25.56 -20.32 -0.43
N PRO A 144 26.25 -20.57 -1.54
CA PRO A 144 27.44 -19.83 -1.91
C PRO A 144 27.19 -18.32 -2.04
N ASP A 145 28.20 -17.52 -1.71
CA ASP A 145 28.15 -16.07 -1.96
C ASP A 145 28.39 -15.74 -3.44
N ASP A 146 29.14 -16.58 -4.16
CA ASP A 146 29.29 -16.46 -5.62
C ASP A 146 28.21 -17.28 -6.34
N ILE A 147 27.52 -16.67 -7.29
CA ILE A 147 26.51 -17.35 -8.10
C ILE A 147 27.10 -18.40 -9.04
N ASP A 148 28.38 -18.27 -9.39
CA ASP A 148 29.07 -19.24 -10.25
C ASP A 148 29.36 -20.57 -9.53
N GLU A 149 29.38 -20.56 -8.19
CA GLU A 149 29.50 -21.75 -7.35
C GLU A 149 28.14 -22.45 -7.13
N VAL A 150 27.04 -21.87 -7.61
CA VAL A 150 25.69 -22.41 -7.43
C VAL A 150 25.37 -23.45 -8.50
N GLU A 151 25.27 -24.70 -8.06
CA GLU A 151 24.79 -25.82 -8.88
C GLU A 151 23.27 -25.78 -9.10
N ASP A 152 22.82 -26.35 -10.23
CA ASP A 152 21.39 -26.42 -10.58
C ASP A 152 20.59 -27.34 -9.65
N SER A 153 21.27 -28.13 -8.80
CA SER A 153 20.66 -28.92 -7.71
C SER A 153 19.81 -28.06 -6.78
N VAL A 154 20.13 -26.76 -6.64
CA VAL A 154 19.37 -25.78 -5.84
C VAL A 154 17.89 -25.67 -6.23
N LEU A 155 17.53 -25.98 -7.48
CA LEU A 155 16.13 -25.95 -7.95
C LEU A 155 15.23 -26.97 -7.24
N LYS A 156 15.83 -28.04 -6.70
CA LYS A 156 15.13 -29.08 -5.93
C LYS A 156 15.05 -28.75 -4.45
N GLU A 157 15.82 -27.77 -3.98
CA GLU A 157 15.92 -27.43 -2.57
C GLU A 157 14.78 -26.51 -2.10
N ILE A 158 14.49 -26.61 -0.81
CA ILE A 158 13.66 -25.67 -0.03
C ILE A 158 14.62 -24.92 0.89
N ILE A 159 14.83 -23.65 0.60
CA ILE A 159 15.81 -22.80 1.27
C ILE A 159 15.13 -22.11 2.46
N SER A 160 15.75 -22.16 3.64
CA SER A 160 15.26 -21.39 4.79
C SER A 160 15.39 -19.88 4.56
N CYS A 161 14.56 -19.08 5.20
CA CYS A 161 14.66 -17.64 5.18
C CYS A 161 15.51 -17.15 6.36
N GLU A 162 16.44 -16.24 6.10
CA GLU A 162 17.29 -15.62 7.15
C GLU A 162 16.50 -15.05 8.34
N HIS A 163 15.31 -14.50 8.12
CA HIS A 163 14.47 -13.98 9.20
C HIS A 163 13.76 -15.05 10.04
N ASP A 164 13.62 -16.29 9.54
CA ASP A 164 12.98 -17.42 10.23
C ASP A 164 11.66 -17.10 10.96
N GLY A 165 10.78 -16.29 10.36
CA GLY A 165 9.52 -15.90 11.02
C GLY A 165 9.64 -14.76 12.03
N GLY A 166 10.84 -14.34 12.42
CA GLY A 166 11.08 -13.28 13.42
C GLY A 166 10.80 -11.85 12.95
N CYS A 167 10.31 -11.64 11.72
CA CYS A 167 9.97 -10.31 11.21
C CYS A 167 8.45 -10.07 11.16
N LYS A 168 8.03 -8.81 11.26
CA LYS A 168 6.62 -8.39 11.37
C LYS A 168 5.81 -8.48 10.07
N HIS A 169 6.47 -8.72 8.94
CA HIS A 169 5.85 -8.56 7.62
C HIS A 169 5.52 -9.89 6.93
N GLY A 170 5.05 -10.90 7.66
CA GLY A 170 4.57 -12.16 7.07
C GLY A 170 5.65 -13.00 6.39
N CYS A 171 6.73 -13.35 7.11
CA CYS A 171 7.78 -14.22 6.58
C CYS A 171 7.23 -15.61 6.21
N THR A 172 7.58 -16.14 5.03
CA THR A 172 7.17 -17.50 4.64
C THR A 172 8.02 -18.61 5.27
N LYS A 173 9.03 -18.25 6.09
CA LYS A 173 10.06 -19.11 6.72
C LYS A 173 10.95 -19.91 5.75
N ALA A 174 10.45 -20.30 4.59
CA ALA A 174 11.19 -20.97 3.53
C ALA A 174 10.72 -20.52 2.14
N PHE A 175 11.54 -20.75 1.12
CA PHE A 175 11.25 -20.44 -0.29
C PHE A 175 12.02 -21.37 -1.24
N ARG A 176 11.67 -21.35 -2.52
CA ARG A 176 12.36 -22.07 -3.59
C ARG A 176 12.83 -21.11 -4.67
N ILE A 177 13.83 -21.52 -5.43
CA ILE A 177 14.30 -20.80 -6.63
C ILE A 177 13.76 -21.52 -7.86
N THR A 178 13.15 -20.76 -8.76
CA THR A 178 12.70 -21.25 -10.07
C THR A 178 13.84 -21.22 -11.09
N GLU A 179 13.72 -21.98 -12.18
CA GLU A 179 14.71 -22.00 -13.25
C GLU A 179 14.94 -20.61 -13.87
N ASN A 180 13.85 -19.85 -14.09
CA ASN A 180 13.92 -18.49 -14.61
C ASN A 180 14.67 -17.54 -13.66
N GLU A 181 14.46 -17.68 -12.35
CA GLU A 181 15.19 -16.91 -11.34
C GLU A 181 16.67 -17.29 -11.33
N LEU A 182 17.01 -18.59 -11.26
CA LEU A 182 18.40 -19.05 -11.25
C LEU A 182 19.16 -18.57 -12.50
N SER A 183 18.53 -18.69 -13.66
CA SER A 183 19.07 -18.23 -14.94
C SER A 183 19.30 -16.70 -14.94
N PHE A 184 18.39 -15.93 -14.34
CA PHE A 184 18.57 -14.49 -14.16
C PHE A 184 19.74 -14.17 -13.24
N TYR A 185 19.85 -14.83 -12.07
CA TYR A 185 20.94 -14.62 -11.12
C TYR A 185 22.31 -14.92 -11.73
N LYS A 186 22.45 -16.07 -12.42
CA LYS A 186 23.69 -16.46 -13.12
C LYS A 186 24.09 -15.45 -14.19
N ARG A 187 23.16 -15.02 -15.06
CA ARG A 187 23.46 -14.02 -16.12
C ARG A 187 23.86 -12.66 -15.56
N ARG A 188 23.29 -12.27 -14.42
CA ARG A 188 23.55 -10.97 -13.80
C ARG A 188 24.73 -10.97 -12.83
N LYS A 189 25.33 -12.13 -12.56
CA LYS A 189 26.39 -12.31 -11.56
C LYS A 189 25.94 -11.80 -10.17
N ILE A 190 24.71 -12.15 -9.80
CA ILE A 190 24.09 -11.74 -8.53
C ILE A 190 23.92 -12.98 -7.65
N PRO A 191 24.33 -12.94 -6.37
CA PRO A 191 24.14 -14.05 -5.43
C PRO A 191 22.66 -14.42 -5.26
N LEU A 192 22.39 -15.68 -4.89
CA LEU A 192 21.04 -16.09 -4.54
C LEU A 192 20.52 -15.33 -3.31
N PRO A 193 19.21 -15.05 -3.23
CA PRO A 193 18.63 -14.36 -2.09
C PRO A 193 18.73 -15.23 -0.82
N ARG A 194 19.04 -14.59 0.33
CA ARG A 194 19.00 -15.21 1.67
C ARG A 194 17.62 -15.11 2.34
N LYS A 195 16.80 -14.19 1.86
CA LYS A 195 15.48 -13.84 2.40
C LYS A 195 14.38 -14.28 1.44
N CYS A 196 13.26 -14.73 1.99
CA CYS A 196 12.09 -15.09 1.20
C CYS A 196 11.54 -13.90 0.38
N PRO A 197 10.73 -14.14 -0.67
CA PRO A 197 10.17 -13.08 -1.51
C PRO A 197 9.51 -11.95 -0.73
N ASN A 198 8.73 -12.27 0.31
CA ASN A 198 8.02 -11.27 1.10
C ASN A 198 8.97 -10.41 1.94
N CYS A 199 9.95 -11.03 2.63
CA CYS A 199 10.96 -10.27 3.37
C CYS A 199 11.81 -9.37 2.45
N ARG A 200 12.08 -9.81 1.21
CA ARG A 200 12.74 -8.95 0.21
C ARG A 200 11.85 -7.81 -0.25
N TYR A 201 10.55 -8.05 -0.38
CA TYR A 201 9.57 -7.02 -0.72
C TYR A 201 9.54 -5.92 0.35
N TYR A 202 9.36 -6.27 1.62
CA TYR A 202 9.33 -5.28 2.70
C TYR A 202 10.67 -4.58 2.92
N ARG A 203 11.80 -5.27 2.75
CA ARG A 203 13.11 -4.60 2.71
C ARG A 203 13.16 -3.53 1.62
N ARG A 204 12.54 -3.75 0.46
CA ARG A 204 12.47 -2.72 -0.59
C ARG A 204 11.57 -1.55 -0.19
N LEU A 205 10.47 -1.82 0.52
CA LEU A 205 9.58 -0.78 1.03
C LEU A 205 10.28 0.13 2.04
N GLU A 206 11.22 -0.39 2.83
CA GLU A 206 12.01 0.43 3.78
C GLU A 206 12.85 1.52 3.10
N TYR A 207 13.19 1.38 1.81
CA TYR A 207 13.86 2.44 1.05
C TYR A 207 12.93 3.58 0.63
N ARG A 208 11.60 3.42 0.77
CA ARG A 208 10.66 4.50 0.50
C ARG A 208 10.64 5.48 1.67
N ASN A 209 10.50 6.76 1.34
CA ASN A 209 10.17 7.74 2.36
C ASN A 209 8.75 7.48 2.90
N PRO A 210 8.53 7.66 4.21
CA PRO A 210 7.19 7.73 4.80
C PRO A 210 6.24 8.64 4.04
N THR A 211 4.94 8.37 4.16
CA THR A 211 3.86 9.23 3.64
C THR A 211 3.56 10.42 4.56
N THR A 212 4.27 10.55 5.68
CA THR A 212 4.10 11.64 6.64
C THR A 212 5.06 12.78 6.32
N LEU A 213 4.51 13.98 6.10
CA LEU A 213 5.28 15.20 5.97
C LEU A 213 5.62 15.74 7.37
N ARG A 214 6.88 16.13 7.58
CA ARG A 214 7.33 16.80 8.80
C ARG A 214 8.31 17.91 8.48
N THR A 215 8.49 18.81 9.42
CA THR A 215 9.51 19.86 9.34
C THR A 215 10.82 19.37 9.96
N ALA A 216 11.89 19.43 9.19
CA ALA A 216 13.27 19.25 9.66
C ALA A 216 14.00 20.59 9.63
N VAL A 217 15.09 20.69 10.39
CA VAL A 217 15.97 21.88 10.40
C VAL A 217 17.27 21.53 9.68
N CYS A 218 17.76 22.46 8.85
CA CYS A 218 19.08 22.37 8.22
C CYS A 218 20.14 22.09 9.28
N MET A 219 20.86 20.98 9.11
CA MET A 219 21.88 20.53 10.05
C MET A 219 23.20 21.30 9.92
N CYS A 220 23.34 22.18 8.91
CA CYS A 220 24.60 22.88 8.68
C CYS A 220 24.93 23.85 9.84
N LYS A 221 26.15 23.74 10.37
CA LYS A 221 26.74 24.57 11.44
C LYS A 221 28.12 25.13 11.00
N GLY A 222 28.22 25.52 9.73
CA GLY A 222 29.42 26.19 9.19
C GLY A 222 30.41 25.21 8.63
N SER A 223 31.42 24.86 9.44
CA SER A 223 32.47 23.89 9.10
C SER A 223 32.10 22.44 9.46
N GLU A 224 30.98 22.24 10.15
CA GLU A 224 30.49 20.94 10.59
C GLU A 224 28.96 20.88 10.56
N LEU A 225 28.41 19.69 10.74
CA LEU A 225 26.98 19.50 10.98
C LEU A 225 26.66 19.51 12.49
N SER A 226 25.43 19.86 12.82
CA SER A 226 24.89 19.85 14.19
C SER A 226 24.89 18.46 14.84
N ASN A 227 24.87 17.39 14.03
CA ASN A 227 24.93 16.00 14.51
C ASN A 227 26.37 15.47 14.68
N GLY A 228 27.39 16.24 14.29
CA GLY A 228 28.81 15.86 14.39
C GLY A 228 29.26 14.71 13.49
N VAL A 229 28.40 14.22 12.58
CA VAL A 229 28.69 13.03 11.76
C VAL A 229 29.59 13.34 10.56
N TYR A 230 29.57 14.59 10.08
CA TYR A 230 30.34 15.01 8.92
C TYR A 230 30.87 16.44 9.06
N LYS A 231 32.07 16.68 8.53
CA LYS A 231 32.73 17.98 8.48
C LYS A 231 32.55 18.55 7.09
N ASN A 232 32.02 19.76 7.00
CA ASN A 232 31.82 20.44 5.73
C ASN A 232 33.18 20.73 5.08
N THR A 233 33.23 20.61 3.76
CA THR A 233 34.43 20.87 2.95
C THR A 233 34.79 22.35 2.92
N ILE A 234 33.81 23.22 3.12
CA ILE A 234 33.98 24.66 3.18
C ILE A 234 33.27 25.27 4.39
N ILE A 235 33.62 26.51 4.73
CA ILE A 235 32.91 27.28 5.76
C ILE A 235 31.73 28.00 5.10
N HIS A 236 30.51 27.69 5.54
CA HIS A 236 29.28 28.29 5.01
C HIS A 236 29.05 29.71 5.59
N GLU A 237 28.27 30.55 4.90
CA GLU A 237 28.08 31.99 5.21
C GLU A 237 27.64 32.32 6.64
N HIS A 238 26.96 31.38 7.30
CA HIS A 238 26.49 31.56 8.68
C HIS A 238 27.58 31.27 9.73
N GLY A 239 28.83 31.05 9.31
CA GLY A 239 29.96 30.78 10.19
C GLY A 239 29.65 29.60 11.11
N VAL A 240 30.05 29.67 12.38
CA VAL A 240 29.83 28.62 13.40
C VAL A 240 28.38 28.48 13.88
N SER A 241 27.49 29.37 13.44
CA SER A 241 26.08 29.34 13.84
C SER A 241 25.31 28.29 13.05
N LEU A 242 24.26 27.75 13.64
CA LEU A 242 23.34 26.84 12.96
C LEU A 242 22.60 27.61 11.86
N CYS A 243 22.50 27.02 10.67
CA CYS A 243 21.73 27.58 9.56
C CYS A 243 20.25 27.81 9.93
N GLY A 244 19.65 26.87 10.68
CA GLY A 244 18.32 27.05 11.29
C GLY A 244 17.14 27.08 10.31
N LYS A 245 17.37 26.93 9.00
CA LYS A 245 16.29 26.92 8.00
C LYS A 245 15.43 25.66 8.13
N ASN A 246 14.12 25.86 8.16
CA ASN A 246 13.13 24.79 8.10
C ASN A 246 13.04 24.20 6.70
N ILE A 247 12.86 22.88 6.64
CA ILE A 247 12.79 22.07 5.42
C ILE A 247 11.64 21.08 5.62
N ASP A 248 10.64 21.14 4.73
CA ASP A 248 9.59 20.13 4.72
C ASP A 248 10.12 18.86 4.05
N THR A 249 10.00 17.74 4.75
CA THR A 249 10.57 16.47 4.31
C THR A 249 9.73 15.29 4.76
N THR A 250 9.79 14.22 3.98
CA THR A 250 9.24 12.92 4.31
C THR A 250 10.28 11.97 4.91
N MET A 251 11.54 12.38 5.02
CA MET A 251 12.61 11.54 5.59
C MET A 251 12.32 11.19 7.06
N LYS A 252 12.53 9.94 7.46
CA LYS A 252 12.40 9.54 8.88
C LYS A 252 13.34 10.34 9.78
N GLU A 253 12.89 10.61 10.99
CA GLU A 253 13.80 11.04 12.07
C GLU A 253 14.85 9.95 12.30
N ASN A 254 16.09 10.36 12.54
CA ASN A 254 17.22 9.43 12.74
C ASN A 254 17.50 8.49 11.56
N SER A 255 17.11 8.87 10.33
CA SER A 255 17.40 8.11 9.11
C SER A 255 18.90 8.01 8.75
N GLY A 256 19.78 8.69 9.49
CA GLY A 256 21.21 8.77 9.21
C GLY A 256 21.56 9.69 8.04
N PHE A 257 20.58 10.21 7.30
CA PHE A 257 20.80 11.18 6.23
C PHE A 257 21.23 12.54 6.77
N LEU A 258 22.14 13.19 6.04
CA LEU A 258 22.56 14.56 6.29
C LEU A 258 21.56 15.51 5.64
N VAL A 259 20.98 16.42 6.42
CA VAL A 259 19.91 17.30 5.95
C VAL A 259 20.44 18.73 5.78
N TYR A 260 20.55 19.18 4.53
CA TYR A 260 20.94 20.54 4.18
C TYR A 260 19.77 21.30 3.56
N CYS A 261 19.68 22.60 3.83
CA CYS A 261 18.87 23.48 2.99
C CYS A 261 19.50 23.61 1.60
N GLU A 262 18.72 24.01 0.60
CA GLU A 262 19.18 24.11 -0.79
C GLU A 262 20.49 24.92 -0.93
N ASN A 263 20.59 26.07 -0.25
CA ASN A 263 21.79 26.92 -0.34
C ASN A 263 23.04 26.26 0.25
N CYS A 264 22.91 25.62 1.41
CA CYS A 264 24.04 24.93 2.05
C CYS A 264 24.44 23.69 1.24
N TYR A 265 23.45 22.95 0.70
CA TYR A 265 23.72 21.78 -0.12
C TYR A 265 24.48 22.16 -1.39
N LYS A 266 24.02 23.19 -2.10
CA LYS A 266 24.66 23.66 -3.34
C LYS A 266 26.12 24.02 -3.12
N LYS A 267 26.42 24.71 -2.02
CA LYS A 267 27.78 25.14 -1.67
C LYS A 267 28.69 24.02 -1.18
N GLU A 268 28.11 22.96 -0.62
CA GLU A 268 28.88 21.81 -0.13
C GLU A 268 29.24 20.84 -1.26
N VAL A 269 28.36 20.72 -2.25
CA VAL A 269 28.49 19.72 -3.33
C VAL A 269 29.06 20.29 -4.62
N PHE A 270 28.85 21.59 -4.88
CA PHE A 270 29.29 22.28 -6.11
C PHE A 270 30.17 23.49 -5.77
#